data_AF-A0A8T7HKS8-F1
#
_entry.id   AF-A0A8T7HKS8-F1
#
_cell.length_a   1.000
_cell.length_b   1.000
_cell.length_c   1.000
_cell.angle_alpha   90.00
_cell.angle_beta   90.00
_cell.angle_gamma   90.00
#
_symmetry.space_group_name_H-M   'P 1'
#
loop_
_entity.id
_entity.type
_entity.pdbx_description
1 polymer ?
#
loop_
_entity_poly.entity_id
_entity_poly.type
_entity_poly.pdbx_seq_one_letter_code
_entity_poly.pdbx_strand_id
1 'polypeptide(L)'
;MVNKKFVILFVVVLILVLSLPTALAEENSTLNSTSNITVNPNTQKIASLELKINSLESKIYTLQTDLQTLDNKISTIKNDVEIINSQQNQLSQEIKQDFGSVSTGLAGLQQNLDTTKNNLTEVADDLKGTKSFNTFLAFIIFLVIIGLGAGIYYIKKKGFFSNGLFNNKVHPHVANYITDHIKQGKKFDHIKQNLVQAGWDEKDIHHAYKHTLKQNYKSYKKTQGPDKKKVLIISIIGIAIIIIGMFSLSGSVGQAVKIQQNVNTETRVLTTDIICEDGLILNPTGDGCCQDVNQNNVCDEIDTYQANKVKEDKAVCADNNECSADKVCINSKCGYVKDIYKGSAVCSKKCSYYSVETITSDGETYFHKPGQGGYTAAGGLAWDLIDAPSHCIEENAQAVFEISKFGPSRSVDAEGNKKTKISLIGKEFVALEQGKNSKIITHPANSNIKFTLLADEIFENCG
;
A
#
# COMPACT_ATOMS: atom_id res chain seq x y z
N MET A 1 -35.44 34.12 -24.80
CA MET A 1 -34.48 34.02 -23.66
C MET A 1 -33.14 34.54 -24.14
N VAL A 2 -32.62 35.63 -23.55
CA VAL A 2 -31.28 36.13 -23.89
C VAL A 2 -30.23 35.25 -23.19
N ASN A 3 -29.25 34.76 -23.94
CA ASN A 3 -28.24 33.85 -23.42
C ASN A 3 -27.31 34.61 -22.45
N LYS A 4 -27.27 34.20 -21.17
CA LYS A 4 -26.46 34.85 -20.11
C LYS A 4 -24.98 34.99 -20.49
N LYS A 5 -24.42 34.06 -21.28
CA LYS A 5 -23.02 34.15 -21.76
C LYS A 5 -22.78 35.35 -22.68
N PHE A 6 -23.79 35.77 -23.45
CA PHE A 6 -23.68 36.90 -24.38
C PHE A 6 -23.67 38.25 -23.64
N VAL A 7 -24.43 38.37 -22.55
CA VAL A 7 -24.46 39.58 -21.71
C VAL A 7 -23.11 39.80 -21.01
N ILE A 8 -22.51 38.73 -20.47
CA ILE A 8 -21.20 38.81 -19.81
C ILE A 8 -20.11 39.24 -20.81
N LEU A 9 -20.09 38.65 -22.01
CA LEU A 9 -19.13 39.02 -23.05
C LEU A 9 -19.25 40.51 -23.44
N PHE A 10 -20.49 41.02 -23.57
CA PHE A 10 -20.72 42.42 -23.93
C PHE A 10 -20.27 43.40 -22.84
N VAL A 11 -20.48 43.06 -21.56
CA VAL A 11 -20.02 43.86 -20.42
C VAL A 11 -18.49 43.90 -20.33
N VAL A 12 -17.81 42.77 -20.53
CA VAL A 12 -16.33 42.72 -20.52
C VAL A 12 -15.74 43.55 -21.65
N VAL A 13 -16.29 43.48 -22.87
CA VAL A 13 -15.84 44.32 -24.00
C VAL A 13 -16.08 45.80 -23.73
N LEU A 14 -17.21 46.18 -23.14
CA LEU A 14 -17.51 47.59 -22.84
C LEU A 14 -16.52 48.17 -21.80
N ILE A 15 -16.15 47.39 -20.78
CA ILE A 15 -15.16 47.80 -19.76
C ILE A 15 -13.75 47.92 -20.38
N LEU A 16 -13.39 47.02 -21.30
CA LEU A 16 -12.10 47.08 -22.00
C LEU A 16 -11.97 48.32 -22.90
N VAL A 17 -13.05 48.73 -23.57
CA VAL A 17 -13.06 49.93 -24.42
C VAL A 17 -13.02 51.23 -23.60
N LEU A 18 -13.61 51.24 -22.41
CA LEU A 18 -13.59 52.39 -21.50
C LEU A 18 -12.28 52.58 -20.71
N SER A 19 -11.34 51.63 -20.81
CA SER A 19 -10.06 51.66 -20.10
C SER A 19 -8.84 51.99 -20.98
N LEU A 20 -9.04 52.36 -22.25
CA LEU A 20 -7.97 52.95 -23.05
C LEU A 20 -7.63 54.37 -22.52
N PRO A 21 -6.39 54.63 -22.08
CA PRO A 21 -5.99 55.98 -21.70
C PRO A 21 -5.96 56.88 -22.93
N THR A 22 -6.80 57.91 -22.95
CA THR A 22 -6.69 59.01 -23.91
C THR A 22 -5.38 59.75 -23.67
N ALA A 23 -4.36 59.41 -24.44
CA ALA A 23 -3.10 60.14 -24.49
C ALA A 23 -3.34 61.54 -25.10
N LEU A 24 -3.74 62.49 -24.25
CA LEU A 24 -3.73 63.90 -24.59
C LEU A 24 -2.26 64.35 -24.69
N ALA A 25 -1.86 64.72 -25.90
CA ALA A 25 -0.53 65.25 -26.14
C ALA A 25 -0.36 66.59 -25.41
N GLU A 26 0.62 66.66 -24.52
CA GLU A 26 0.92 67.84 -23.73
C GLU A 26 1.78 68.81 -24.58
N GLU A 27 1.22 69.96 -24.94
CA GLU A 27 1.86 70.94 -25.81
C GLU A 27 2.91 71.74 -25.03
N ASN A 28 4.18 71.47 -25.29
CA ASN A 28 5.29 71.95 -24.46
C ASN A 28 5.73 73.37 -24.85
N SER A 29 5.01 74.40 -24.38
CA SER A 29 5.37 75.81 -24.62
C SER A 29 6.24 76.39 -23.50
N THR A 30 7.55 76.44 -23.71
CA THR A 30 8.52 77.05 -22.80
C THR A 30 8.47 78.58 -22.83
N LEU A 31 7.85 79.19 -21.81
CA LEU A 31 7.92 80.64 -21.58
C LEU A 31 8.75 80.98 -20.34
N ASN A 32 10.04 81.26 -20.55
CA ASN A 32 10.92 81.80 -19.52
C ASN A 32 10.54 83.27 -19.22
N SER A 33 9.94 83.53 -18.06
CA SER A 33 9.78 84.89 -17.52
C SER A 33 9.95 84.87 -16.01
N THR A 34 11.15 85.24 -15.58
CA THR A 34 11.54 85.33 -14.17
C THR A 34 10.94 86.57 -13.51
N SER A 35 9.63 86.54 -13.24
CA SER A 35 8.99 87.50 -12.35
C SER A 35 9.07 87.01 -10.90
N ASN A 36 9.57 87.84 -10.00
CA ASN A 36 9.53 87.58 -8.55
C ASN A 36 8.08 87.72 -8.06
N ILE A 37 7.29 86.67 -8.28
CA ILE A 37 5.93 86.58 -7.76
C ILE A 37 6.04 86.28 -6.26
N THR A 38 5.60 87.23 -5.44
CA THR A 38 5.35 87.01 -4.01
C THR A 38 4.18 86.04 -3.88
N VAL A 39 4.46 84.73 -3.95
CA VAL A 39 3.44 83.67 -3.93
C VAL A 39 2.65 83.77 -2.63
N ASN A 40 1.34 84.04 -2.75
CA ASN A 40 0.45 84.10 -1.61
C ASN A 40 0.52 82.77 -0.83
N PRO A 41 0.78 82.78 0.50
CA PRO A 41 0.95 81.56 1.30
C PRO A 41 -0.28 80.63 1.28
N ASN A 42 -1.47 81.15 0.92
CA ASN A 42 -2.65 80.32 0.71
C ASN A 42 -2.53 79.41 -0.53
N THR A 43 -1.85 79.87 -1.60
CA THR A 43 -1.60 79.08 -2.82
C THR A 43 -0.74 77.84 -2.51
N GLN A 44 0.31 78.01 -1.69
CA GLN A 44 1.17 76.89 -1.26
C GLN A 44 0.41 75.89 -0.39
N LYS A 45 -0.51 76.37 0.48
CA LYS A 45 -1.39 75.49 1.26
C LYS A 45 -2.37 74.71 0.39
N ILE A 46 -2.94 75.33 -0.64
CA ILE A 46 -3.85 74.67 -1.60
C ILE A 46 -3.11 73.54 -2.34
N ALA A 47 -1.95 73.84 -2.95
CA ALA A 47 -1.15 72.81 -3.63
C ALA A 47 -0.72 71.66 -2.70
N SER A 48 -0.41 71.96 -1.43
CA SER A 48 -0.10 70.92 -0.42
C SER A 48 -1.33 70.06 -0.05
N LEU A 49 -2.53 70.63 -0.07
CA LEU A 49 -3.78 69.90 0.17
C LEU A 49 -4.14 69.01 -1.03
N GLU A 50 -3.98 69.51 -2.27
CA GLU A 50 -4.19 68.73 -3.50
C GLU A 50 -3.29 67.48 -3.54
N LEU A 51 -1.99 67.63 -3.24
CA LEU A 51 -1.07 66.48 -3.14
C LEU A 51 -1.49 65.47 -2.06
N LYS A 52 -2.05 65.94 -0.94
CA LYS A 52 -2.57 65.05 0.11
C LYS A 52 -3.86 64.35 -0.30
N ILE A 53 -4.75 65.03 -1.04
CA ILE A 53 -5.98 64.44 -1.59
C ILE A 53 -5.62 63.34 -2.57
N ASN A 54 -4.76 63.61 -3.56
CA ASN A 54 -4.31 62.62 -4.55
C ASN A 54 -3.64 61.40 -3.87
N SER A 55 -2.87 61.62 -2.80
CA SER A 55 -2.28 60.54 -1.99
C SER A 55 -3.32 59.72 -1.22
N LEU A 56 -4.39 60.34 -0.74
CA LEU A 56 -5.51 59.65 -0.07
C LEU A 56 -6.35 58.85 -1.07
N GLU A 57 -6.64 59.41 -2.25
CA GLU A 57 -7.35 58.71 -3.32
C GLU A 57 -6.60 57.45 -3.77
N SER A 58 -5.28 57.55 -3.96
CA SER A 58 -4.42 56.40 -4.27
C SER A 58 -4.50 55.31 -3.18
N LYS A 59 -4.47 55.69 -1.89
CA LYS A 59 -4.61 54.73 -0.78
C LYS A 59 -6.01 54.09 -0.72
N ILE A 60 -7.07 54.84 -1.04
CA ILE A 60 -8.44 54.32 -1.13
C ILE A 60 -8.53 53.27 -2.24
N TYR A 61 -7.90 53.52 -3.40
CA TYR A 61 -7.87 52.56 -4.51
C TYR A 61 -7.12 51.27 -4.15
N THR A 62 -5.97 51.36 -3.46
CA THR A 62 -5.28 50.17 -2.93
C THR A 62 -6.17 49.39 -1.96
N LEU A 63 -6.79 50.07 -0.99
CA LEU A 63 -7.69 49.41 -0.02
C LEU A 63 -8.91 48.74 -0.69
N GLN A 64 -9.46 49.31 -1.75
CA GLN A 64 -10.52 48.67 -2.54
C GLN A 64 -10.04 47.39 -3.23
N THR A 65 -8.81 47.39 -3.76
CA THR A 65 -8.18 46.23 -4.40
C THR A 65 -7.87 45.12 -3.38
N ASP A 66 -7.38 45.49 -2.19
CA ASP A 66 -7.12 44.57 -1.09
C ASP A 66 -8.41 43.92 -0.58
N LEU A 67 -9.50 44.70 -0.46
CA LEU A 67 -10.82 44.19 -0.08
C LEU A 67 -11.39 43.19 -1.11
N GLN A 68 -11.26 43.45 -2.41
CA GLN A 68 -11.65 42.49 -3.46
C GLN A 68 -10.80 41.21 -3.39
N THR A 69 -9.50 41.34 -3.14
CA THR A 69 -8.59 40.20 -2.97
C THR A 69 -8.98 39.36 -1.74
N LEU A 70 -9.39 40.00 -0.65
CA LEU A 70 -9.84 39.33 0.56
C LEU A 70 -11.18 38.61 0.36
N ASP A 71 -12.14 39.22 -0.34
CA ASP A 71 -13.44 38.61 -0.66
C ASP A 71 -13.30 37.35 -1.54
N ASN A 72 -12.39 37.39 -2.52
CA ASN A 72 -12.01 36.22 -3.30
C ASN A 72 -11.40 35.11 -2.43
N LYS A 73 -10.49 35.44 -1.49
CA LYS A 73 -9.91 34.46 -0.56
C LYS A 73 -10.95 33.86 0.39
N ILE A 74 -11.89 34.66 0.90
CA ILE A 74 -13.00 34.19 1.73
C ILE A 74 -13.89 33.23 0.94
N SER A 75 -14.16 33.52 -0.33
CA SER A 75 -14.92 32.63 -1.22
C SER A 75 -14.22 31.30 -1.46
N THR A 76 -12.90 31.28 -1.65
CA THR A 76 -12.12 30.02 -1.74
C THR A 76 -12.18 29.23 -0.44
N ILE A 77 -11.87 29.86 0.70
CA ILE A 77 -11.90 29.20 2.02
C ILE A 77 -13.28 28.60 2.32
N LYS A 78 -14.37 29.28 1.92
CA LYS A 78 -15.73 28.76 2.07
C LYS A 78 -15.92 27.45 1.29
N ASN A 79 -15.47 27.39 0.03
CA ASN A 79 -15.56 26.18 -0.80
C ASN A 79 -14.72 25.05 -0.21
N ASP A 80 -13.51 25.34 0.28
CA ASP A 80 -12.63 24.36 0.92
C ASP A 80 -13.27 23.76 2.18
N VAL A 81 -13.93 24.59 3.00
CA VAL A 81 -14.70 24.13 4.18
C VAL A 81 -15.90 23.26 3.79
N GLU A 82 -16.61 23.59 2.71
CA GLU A 82 -17.70 22.76 2.17
C GLU A 82 -17.20 21.38 1.69
N ILE A 83 -16.02 21.33 1.04
CA ILE A 83 -15.35 20.09 0.61
C ILE A 83 -14.91 19.25 1.81
N ILE A 84 -14.22 19.84 2.80
CA ILE A 84 -13.77 19.14 4.01
C ILE A 84 -14.96 18.53 4.77
N ASN A 85 -16.06 19.27 4.89
CA ASN A 85 -17.29 18.76 5.51
C ASN A 85 -17.89 17.59 4.71
N SER A 86 -17.82 17.60 3.37
CA SER A 86 -18.25 16.46 2.54
C SER A 86 -17.38 15.22 2.80
N GLN A 87 -16.05 15.37 2.79
CA GLN A 87 -15.09 14.30 3.06
C GLN A 87 -15.26 13.70 4.47
N GLN A 88 -15.47 14.55 5.49
CA GLN A 88 -15.73 14.10 6.86
C GLN A 88 -17.00 13.24 6.96
N ASN A 89 -18.05 13.59 6.20
CA ASN A 89 -19.28 12.81 6.15
C ASN A 89 -19.09 11.47 5.44
N GLN A 90 -18.29 11.41 4.37
CA GLN A 90 -17.94 10.16 3.68
C GLN A 90 -17.13 9.22 4.59
N LEU A 91 -16.05 9.71 5.19
CA LEU A 91 -15.22 8.94 6.13
C LEU A 91 -16.03 8.41 7.32
N SER A 92 -16.99 9.20 7.83
CA SER A 92 -17.90 8.75 8.89
C SER A 92 -18.85 7.62 8.46
N GLN A 93 -19.19 7.53 7.17
CA GLN A 93 -19.98 6.42 6.62
C GLN A 93 -19.14 5.17 6.40
N GLU A 94 -17.92 5.31 5.87
CA GLU A 94 -16.96 4.21 5.67
C GLU A 94 -16.63 3.52 7.00
N ILE A 95 -16.24 4.29 8.02
CA ILE A 95 -15.96 3.76 9.37
C ILE A 95 -17.17 2.99 9.95
N LYS A 96 -18.42 3.42 9.66
CA LYS A 96 -19.62 2.70 10.10
C LYS A 96 -19.83 1.38 9.34
N GLN A 97 -19.51 1.33 8.06
CA GLN A 97 -19.57 0.09 7.26
C GLN A 97 -18.51 -0.91 7.71
N ASP A 98 -17.27 -0.45 7.87
CA ASP A 98 -16.16 -1.29 8.35
C ASP A 98 -16.42 -1.81 9.76
N PHE A 99 -16.90 -0.97 10.68
CA PHE A 99 -17.27 -1.41 12.02
C PHE A 99 -18.39 -2.46 12.00
N GLY A 100 -19.38 -2.33 11.10
CA GLY A 100 -20.41 -3.35 10.87
C GLY A 100 -19.84 -4.68 10.36
N SER A 101 -18.87 -4.62 9.43
CA SER A 101 -18.15 -5.78 8.91
C SER A 101 -17.33 -6.47 10.00
N VAL A 102 -16.54 -5.71 10.77
CA VAL A 102 -15.74 -6.20 11.91
C VAL A 102 -16.62 -6.81 12.99
N SER A 103 -17.74 -6.18 13.35
CA SER A 103 -18.70 -6.72 14.31
C SER A 103 -19.29 -8.05 13.84
N THR A 104 -19.65 -8.16 12.56
CA THR A 104 -20.15 -9.40 11.94
C THR A 104 -19.07 -10.49 11.91
N GLY A 105 -17.83 -10.14 11.56
CA GLY A 105 -16.69 -11.07 11.58
C GLY A 105 -16.35 -11.58 12.98
N LEU A 106 -16.41 -10.70 13.99
CA LEU A 106 -16.20 -11.05 15.39
C LEU A 106 -17.32 -11.96 15.92
N ALA A 107 -18.58 -11.71 15.56
CA ALA A 107 -19.69 -12.61 15.88
C ALA A 107 -19.50 -14.01 15.24
N GLY A 108 -19.04 -14.07 13.99
CA GLY A 108 -18.67 -15.32 13.33
C GLY A 108 -17.50 -16.06 14.01
N LEU A 109 -16.48 -15.32 14.45
CA LEU A 109 -15.37 -15.87 15.26
C LEU A 109 -15.85 -16.42 16.60
N GLN A 110 -16.74 -15.71 17.29
CA GLN A 110 -17.34 -16.17 18.55
C GLN A 110 -18.17 -17.45 18.35
N GLN A 111 -19.01 -17.50 17.31
CA GLN A 111 -19.76 -18.71 16.94
C GLN A 111 -18.84 -19.91 16.62
N ASN A 112 -17.74 -19.68 15.91
CA ASN A 112 -16.75 -20.71 15.62
C ASN A 112 -16.02 -21.19 16.89
N LEU A 113 -15.76 -20.29 17.84
CA LEU A 113 -15.12 -20.60 19.11
C LEU A 113 -16.05 -21.43 20.02
N ASP A 114 -17.33 -21.07 20.12
CA ASP A 114 -18.34 -21.85 20.84
C ASP A 114 -18.56 -23.23 20.19
N THR A 115 -18.60 -23.29 18.85
CA THR A 115 -18.65 -24.57 18.11
C THR A 115 -17.43 -25.44 18.41
N THR A 116 -16.24 -24.85 18.43
CA THR A 116 -14.99 -25.56 18.75
C THR A 116 -14.97 -26.05 20.19
N LYS A 117 -15.45 -25.24 21.14
CA LYS A 117 -15.61 -25.60 22.54
C LYS A 117 -16.58 -26.77 22.73
N ASN A 118 -17.71 -26.76 22.04
CA ASN A 118 -18.70 -27.84 22.09
C ASN A 118 -18.13 -29.16 21.53
N ASN A 119 -17.43 -29.10 20.40
CA ASN A 119 -16.73 -30.27 19.83
C ASN A 119 -15.63 -30.80 20.78
N LEU A 120 -14.90 -29.92 21.48
CA LEU A 120 -13.91 -30.32 22.49
C LEU A 120 -14.56 -31.00 23.70
N THR A 121 -15.72 -30.54 24.16
CA THR A 121 -16.47 -31.24 25.23
C THR A 121 -16.99 -32.59 24.77
N GLU A 122 -17.49 -32.72 23.53
CA GLU A 122 -17.91 -34.01 22.96
C GLU A 122 -16.75 -35.01 22.93
N VAL A 123 -15.58 -34.60 22.42
CA VAL A 123 -14.36 -35.43 22.43
C VAL A 123 -13.89 -35.76 23.85
N ALA A 124 -14.01 -34.84 24.81
CA ALA A 124 -13.64 -35.09 26.20
C ALA A 124 -14.56 -36.11 26.89
N ASP A 125 -15.86 -36.09 26.58
CA ASP A 125 -16.82 -37.06 27.10
C ASP A 125 -16.71 -38.43 26.39
N ASP A 126 -16.39 -38.46 25.10
CA ASP A 126 -16.07 -39.70 24.36
C ASP A 126 -14.79 -40.37 24.93
N LEU A 127 -13.79 -39.56 25.34
CA LEU A 127 -12.60 -40.04 26.05
C LEU A 127 -12.90 -40.53 27.49
N LYS A 128 -13.85 -39.92 28.21
CA LYS A 128 -14.34 -40.48 29.49
C LYS A 128 -15.09 -41.80 29.28
N GLY A 129 -15.91 -41.90 28.24
CA GLY A 129 -16.53 -43.14 27.79
C GLY A 129 -15.50 -44.22 27.46
N THR A 130 -14.40 -43.85 26.80
CA THR A 130 -13.27 -44.76 26.53
C THR A 130 -12.60 -45.27 27.81
N LYS A 131 -12.60 -44.47 28.89
CA LYS A 131 -12.02 -44.87 30.19
C LYS A 131 -12.87 -45.91 30.93
N SER A 132 -14.20 -45.87 30.81
CA SER A 132 -15.06 -46.99 31.26
C SER A 132 -14.99 -48.18 30.30
N PHE A 133 -14.78 -47.92 29.00
CA PHE A 133 -14.60 -48.95 27.99
C PHE A 133 -13.38 -49.84 28.29
N ASN A 134 -12.25 -49.33 28.79
CA ASN A 134 -11.11 -50.19 29.17
C ASN A 134 -11.45 -51.17 30.30
N THR A 135 -12.22 -50.77 31.31
CA THR A 135 -12.68 -51.66 32.39
C THR A 135 -13.69 -52.69 31.86
N PHE A 136 -14.56 -52.27 30.95
CA PHE A 136 -15.54 -53.13 30.28
C PHE A 136 -14.87 -54.12 29.31
N LEU A 137 -13.79 -53.72 28.62
CA LEU A 137 -13.04 -54.54 27.66
C LEU A 137 -12.17 -55.57 28.38
N ALA A 138 -11.65 -55.28 29.57
CA ALA A 138 -11.04 -56.29 30.44
C ALA A 138 -12.07 -57.36 30.88
N PHE A 139 -13.29 -56.94 31.26
CA PHE A 139 -14.37 -57.87 31.63
C PHE A 139 -14.88 -58.68 30.42
N ILE A 140 -14.97 -58.06 29.24
CA ILE A 140 -15.30 -58.76 28.00
C ILE A 140 -14.17 -59.70 27.55
N ILE A 141 -12.89 -59.37 27.68
CA ILE A 141 -11.79 -60.31 27.40
C ILE A 141 -11.89 -61.54 28.32
N PHE A 142 -12.20 -61.34 29.61
CA PHE A 142 -12.41 -62.44 30.55
C PHE A 142 -13.59 -63.34 30.14
N LEU A 143 -14.72 -62.75 29.75
CA LEU A 143 -15.88 -63.50 29.23
C LEU A 143 -15.64 -64.11 27.84
N VAL A 144 -14.79 -63.50 27.00
CA VAL A 144 -14.42 -64.01 25.68
C VAL A 144 -13.48 -65.20 25.79
N ILE A 145 -12.58 -65.25 26.77
CA ILE A 145 -11.75 -66.44 27.02
C ILE A 145 -12.63 -67.63 27.45
N ILE A 146 -13.63 -67.40 28.30
CA ILE A 146 -14.60 -68.43 28.70
C ILE A 146 -15.54 -68.79 27.54
N GLY A 147 -15.97 -67.80 26.75
CA GLY A 147 -16.89 -67.96 25.63
C GLY A 147 -16.29 -68.59 24.37
N LEU A 148 -15.01 -68.36 24.07
CA LEU A 148 -14.34 -68.93 22.89
C LEU A 148 -14.21 -70.46 22.96
N GLY A 149 -14.12 -71.02 24.18
CA GLY A 149 -14.17 -72.47 24.38
C GLY A 149 -15.51 -73.10 23.98
N ALA A 150 -16.61 -72.36 24.07
CA ALA A 150 -17.96 -72.83 23.68
C ALA A 150 -18.37 -72.39 22.26
N GLY A 151 -17.94 -71.20 21.83
CA GLY A 151 -18.41 -70.56 20.59
C GLY A 151 -17.94 -71.22 19.29
N ILE A 152 -16.71 -71.77 19.28
CA ILE A 152 -16.14 -72.43 18.09
C ILE A 152 -16.96 -73.66 17.67
N TYR A 153 -17.70 -74.29 18.60
CA TYR A 153 -18.58 -75.42 18.31
C TYR A 153 -19.86 -75.04 17.55
N TYR A 154 -20.33 -73.79 17.64
CA TYR A 154 -21.68 -73.41 17.16
C TYR A 154 -21.71 -72.65 15.83
N ILE A 155 -20.65 -71.90 15.49
CA ILE A 155 -20.61 -71.00 14.30
C ILE A 155 -20.22 -71.76 13.01
N LYS A 156 -20.81 -72.94 12.81
CA LYS A 156 -20.78 -73.69 11.53
C LYS A 156 -22.18 -73.89 10.92
N LYS A 157 -23.21 -73.20 11.45
CA LYS A 157 -24.63 -73.58 11.22
C LYS A 157 -25.65 -72.46 10.92
N LYS A 158 -25.30 -71.33 10.27
CA LYS A 158 -26.19 -70.55 9.36
C LYS A 158 -25.55 -69.26 8.80
N GLY A 159 -26.03 -68.82 7.64
CA GLY A 159 -25.89 -67.46 7.10
C GLY A 159 -27.13 -67.03 6.30
N PHE A 160 -27.42 -65.71 6.27
CA PHE A 160 -28.42 -64.91 5.50
C PHE A 160 -28.63 -63.56 6.26
N PHE A 161 -29.14 -62.42 5.77
CA PHE A 161 -29.39 -61.81 4.44
C PHE A 161 -29.50 -60.27 4.73
N SER A 162 -28.85 -59.33 4.04
CA SER A 162 -29.04 -58.77 2.68
C SER A 162 -30.28 -57.87 2.46
N ASN A 163 -29.99 -56.60 2.11
CA ASN A 163 -30.75 -55.59 1.30
C ASN A 163 -31.50 -54.42 1.97
N GLY A 164 -31.34 -53.22 1.36
CA GLY A 164 -32.01 -51.96 1.74
C GLY A 164 -31.54 -50.69 0.99
N LEU A 165 -31.78 -50.62 -0.33
CA LEU A 165 -31.84 -49.46 -1.28
C LEU A 165 -30.87 -48.23 -1.22
N PHE A 166 -30.73 -47.58 -2.40
CA PHE A 166 -30.01 -46.31 -2.69
C PHE A 166 -28.47 -46.36 -2.70
N ASN A 167 -27.92 -47.10 -3.66
CA ASN A 167 -26.49 -47.06 -3.99
C ASN A 167 -26.17 -45.82 -4.86
N ASN A 168 -26.12 -44.64 -4.25
CA ASN A 168 -25.83 -43.34 -4.90
C ASN A 168 -24.38 -43.24 -5.43
N LYS A 169 -24.02 -44.07 -6.40
CA LYS A 169 -22.71 -44.11 -7.03
C LYS A 169 -22.79 -43.45 -8.40
N VAL A 170 -22.13 -42.30 -8.52
CA VAL A 170 -21.88 -41.61 -9.80
C VAL A 170 -21.18 -42.57 -10.76
N HIS A 171 -21.59 -42.57 -12.03
CA HIS A 171 -20.97 -43.42 -13.05
C HIS A 171 -19.48 -43.05 -13.23
N PRO A 172 -18.53 -44.02 -13.26
CA PRO A 172 -17.10 -43.73 -13.28
C PRO A 172 -16.65 -42.80 -14.40
N HIS A 173 -17.21 -42.93 -15.61
CA HIS A 173 -16.87 -42.04 -16.74
C HIS A 173 -17.21 -40.58 -16.47
N VAL A 174 -18.31 -40.29 -15.76
CA VAL A 174 -18.72 -38.92 -15.43
C VAL A 174 -17.86 -38.35 -14.31
N ALA A 175 -17.52 -39.16 -13.31
CA ALA A 175 -16.57 -38.75 -12.28
C ALA A 175 -15.18 -38.42 -12.87
N ASN A 176 -14.70 -39.21 -13.84
CA ASN A 176 -13.45 -38.94 -14.56
C ASN A 176 -13.56 -37.66 -15.40
N TYR A 177 -14.60 -37.53 -16.22
CA TYR A 177 -14.85 -36.35 -17.05
C TYR A 177 -14.86 -35.05 -16.24
N ILE A 178 -15.60 -35.02 -15.12
CA ILE A 178 -15.65 -33.89 -14.19
C ILE A 178 -14.26 -33.62 -13.58
N THR A 179 -13.55 -34.67 -13.18
CA THR A 179 -12.21 -34.56 -12.58
C THR A 179 -11.20 -33.92 -13.54
N ASP A 180 -11.20 -34.32 -14.81
CA ASP A 180 -10.24 -33.81 -15.78
C ASP A 180 -10.56 -32.37 -16.20
N HIS A 181 -11.83 -31.97 -16.24
CA HIS A 181 -12.21 -30.57 -16.45
C HIS A 181 -11.87 -29.68 -15.24
N ILE A 182 -12.00 -30.18 -14.00
CA ILE A 182 -11.53 -29.47 -12.79
C ILE A 182 -10.01 -29.26 -12.83
N LYS A 183 -9.22 -30.27 -13.25
CA LYS A 183 -7.76 -30.13 -13.42
C LYS A 183 -7.38 -29.09 -14.47
N GLN A 184 -8.22 -28.88 -15.49
CA GLN A 184 -8.06 -27.84 -16.52
C GLN A 184 -8.58 -26.45 -16.07
N GLY A 185 -8.95 -26.27 -14.80
CA GLY A 185 -9.45 -25.00 -14.27
C GLY A 185 -10.87 -24.62 -14.74
N LYS A 186 -11.63 -25.54 -15.34
CA LYS A 186 -12.98 -25.24 -15.82
C LYS A 186 -13.97 -25.15 -14.65
N LYS A 187 -14.64 -24.01 -14.53
CA LYS A 187 -15.72 -23.76 -13.56
C LYS A 187 -16.94 -24.66 -13.82
N PHE A 188 -17.77 -24.85 -12.78
CA PHE A 188 -18.96 -25.71 -12.80
C PHE A 188 -19.89 -25.46 -14.00
N ASP A 189 -20.13 -24.20 -14.37
CA ASP A 189 -21.09 -23.85 -15.43
C ASP A 189 -20.68 -24.41 -16.81
N HIS A 190 -19.39 -24.41 -17.13
CA HIS A 190 -18.88 -25.02 -18.36
C HIS A 190 -19.04 -26.55 -18.36
N ILE A 191 -18.79 -27.19 -17.21
CA ILE A 191 -18.95 -28.64 -17.03
C ILE A 191 -20.43 -29.02 -17.14
N LYS A 192 -21.32 -28.22 -16.53
CA LYS A 192 -22.76 -28.34 -16.60
C LYS A 192 -23.27 -28.20 -18.03
N GLN A 193 -22.88 -27.15 -18.76
CA GLN A 193 -23.31 -26.94 -20.15
C GLN A 193 -23.01 -28.15 -21.05
N ASN A 194 -21.78 -28.68 -20.98
CA ASN A 194 -21.39 -29.85 -21.77
C ASN A 194 -22.17 -31.12 -21.38
N LEU A 195 -22.44 -31.32 -20.08
CA LEU A 195 -23.21 -32.49 -19.61
C LEU A 195 -24.71 -32.38 -19.96
N VAL A 196 -25.30 -31.19 -19.91
CA VAL A 196 -26.67 -30.92 -20.39
C VAL A 196 -26.77 -31.18 -21.90
N GLN A 197 -25.78 -30.72 -22.68
CA GLN A 197 -25.70 -31.04 -24.12
C GLN A 197 -25.57 -32.55 -24.38
N ALA A 198 -24.93 -33.30 -23.48
CA ALA A 198 -24.87 -34.76 -23.49
C ALA A 198 -26.11 -35.46 -22.89
N GLY A 199 -27.20 -34.72 -22.62
CA GLY A 199 -28.49 -35.27 -22.17
C GLY A 199 -28.62 -35.58 -20.68
N TRP A 200 -27.76 -35.03 -19.82
CA TRP A 200 -27.84 -35.23 -18.37
C TRP A 200 -28.79 -34.24 -17.69
N ASP A 201 -29.57 -34.71 -16.72
CA ASP A 201 -30.40 -33.86 -15.86
C ASP A 201 -29.53 -32.97 -14.96
N GLU A 202 -29.95 -31.73 -14.76
CA GLU A 202 -29.19 -30.74 -13.98
C GLU A 202 -28.97 -31.17 -12.50
N LYS A 203 -29.93 -31.88 -11.90
CA LYS A 203 -29.81 -32.38 -10.52
C LYS A 203 -28.76 -33.48 -10.43
N ASP A 204 -28.73 -34.37 -11.43
CA ASP A 204 -27.74 -35.44 -11.51
C ASP A 204 -26.34 -34.91 -11.80
N ILE A 205 -26.22 -33.88 -12.64
CA ILE A 205 -24.96 -33.12 -12.83
C ILE A 205 -24.47 -32.54 -11.51
N HIS A 206 -25.34 -31.87 -10.75
CA HIS A 206 -24.96 -31.26 -9.48
C HIS A 206 -24.57 -32.31 -8.42
N HIS A 207 -25.30 -33.43 -8.37
CA HIS A 207 -24.94 -34.58 -7.51
C HIS A 207 -23.59 -35.18 -7.91
N ALA A 208 -23.39 -35.43 -9.21
CA ALA A 208 -22.17 -35.99 -9.77
C ALA A 208 -20.95 -35.10 -9.47
N TYR A 209 -21.09 -33.79 -9.66
CA TYR A 209 -20.04 -32.80 -9.39
C TYR A 209 -19.65 -32.77 -7.91
N LYS A 210 -20.64 -32.68 -7.01
CA LYS A 210 -20.43 -32.65 -5.55
C LYS A 210 -19.79 -33.94 -5.02
N HIS A 211 -20.23 -35.10 -5.52
CA HIS A 211 -19.67 -36.40 -5.15
C HIS A 211 -18.23 -36.56 -5.68
N THR A 212 -17.97 -36.14 -6.91
CA THR A 212 -16.64 -36.19 -7.55
C THR A 212 -15.64 -35.30 -6.82
N LEU A 213 -16.00 -34.06 -6.47
CA LEU A 213 -15.18 -33.19 -5.62
C LEU A 213 -14.82 -33.85 -4.27
N LYS A 214 -15.81 -34.48 -3.61
CA LYS A 214 -15.60 -35.20 -2.34
C LYS A 214 -14.67 -36.41 -2.50
N GLN A 215 -14.70 -37.10 -3.64
CA GLN A 215 -13.77 -38.19 -3.96
C GLN A 215 -12.36 -37.67 -4.26
N ASN A 216 -12.23 -36.63 -5.09
CA ASN A 216 -10.96 -36.02 -5.44
C ASN A 216 -10.23 -35.47 -4.21
N TYR A 217 -10.95 -34.77 -3.32
CA TYR A 217 -10.39 -34.29 -2.05
C TYR A 217 -9.94 -35.45 -1.14
N LYS A 218 -10.72 -36.54 -1.06
CA LYS A 218 -10.32 -37.75 -0.31
C LYS A 218 -9.08 -38.43 -0.90
N SER A 219 -8.96 -38.47 -2.22
CA SER A 219 -7.79 -39.04 -2.91
C SER A 219 -6.56 -38.16 -2.69
N TYR A 220 -6.67 -36.85 -2.88
CA TYR A 220 -5.62 -35.87 -2.57
C TYR A 220 -5.13 -35.98 -1.12
N LYS A 221 -6.05 -36.05 -0.15
CA LYS A 221 -5.71 -36.21 1.27
C LYS A 221 -5.04 -37.55 1.60
N LYS A 222 -5.21 -38.59 0.76
CA LYS A 222 -4.49 -39.87 0.88
C LYS A 222 -3.10 -39.84 0.23
N THR A 223 -2.92 -39.08 -0.85
CA THR A 223 -1.63 -38.99 -1.57
C THR A 223 -0.70 -37.89 -1.06
N GLN A 224 -1.22 -36.86 -0.37
CA GLN A 224 -0.44 -35.77 0.21
C GLN A 224 -0.59 -35.59 1.73
N GLY A 225 -1.37 -36.46 2.41
CA GLY A 225 -1.35 -36.48 3.87
C GLY A 225 0.01 -36.99 4.36
N PRO A 226 0.77 -36.24 5.17
CA PRO A 226 1.97 -36.80 5.79
C PRO A 226 1.54 -37.97 6.68
N ASP A 227 2.38 -39.02 6.75
CA ASP A 227 2.11 -40.22 7.56
C ASP A 227 1.66 -39.79 8.96
N LYS A 228 0.50 -40.30 9.41
CA LYS A 228 -0.11 -39.91 10.69
C LYS A 228 0.86 -40.06 11.87
N LYS A 229 1.80 -41.02 11.81
CA LYS A 229 2.86 -41.15 12.82
C LYS A 229 3.87 -40.01 12.76
N LYS A 230 4.24 -39.55 11.56
CA LYS A 230 5.08 -38.37 11.36
C LYS A 230 4.35 -37.08 11.74
N VAL A 231 3.05 -36.95 11.45
CA VAL A 231 2.26 -35.78 11.88
C VAL A 231 2.15 -35.69 13.40
N LEU A 232 1.96 -36.81 14.11
CA LEU A 232 1.95 -36.80 15.58
C LEU A 232 3.30 -36.33 16.14
N ILE A 233 4.42 -36.86 15.61
CA ILE A 233 5.77 -36.47 16.02
C ILE A 233 6.07 -35.00 15.66
N ILE A 234 5.70 -34.53 14.47
CA ILE A 234 5.86 -33.13 14.04
C ILE A 234 4.93 -32.20 14.83
N SER A 235 3.75 -32.64 15.26
CA SER A 235 2.87 -31.86 16.12
C SER A 235 3.42 -31.75 17.54
N ILE A 236 4.00 -32.81 18.10
CA ILE A 236 4.64 -32.79 19.42
C ILE A 236 5.92 -31.95 19.39
N ILE A 237 6.76 -32.13 18.37
CA ILE A 237 7.98 -31.32 18.15
C ILE A 237 7.60 -29.87 17.82
N GLY A 238 6.55 -29.63 17.04
CA GLY A 238 6.07 -28.28 16.70
C GLY A 238 5.52 -27.55 17.92
N ILE A 239 4.71 -28.20 18.75
CA ILE A 239 4.24 -27.63 20.02
C ILE A 239 5.42 -27.42 20.98
N ALA A 240 6.39 -28.33 21.05
CA ALA A 240 7.59 -28.15 21.85
C ALA A 240 8.45 -26.97 21.35
N ILE A 241 8.64 -26.81 20.03
CA ILE A 241 9.35 -25.67 19.42
C ILE A 241 8.58 -24.36 19.61
N ILE A 242 7.25 -24.38 19.59
CA ILE A 242 6.43 -23.20 19.88
C ILE A 242 6.52 -22.81 21.36
N ILE A 243 6.49 -23.78 22.30
CA ILE A 243 6.64 -23.52 23.74
C ILE A 243 8.06 -23.05 24.06
N ILE A 244 9.10 -23.72 23.53
CA ILE A 244 10.51 -23.31 23.66
C ILE A 244 10.72 -21.95 22.98
N GLY A 245 10.08 -21.70 21.84
CA GLY A 245 10.11 -20.42 21.14
C GLY A 245 9.48 -19.31 21.98
N MET A 246 8.28 -19.50 22.54
CA MET A 246 7.66 -18.54 23.45
C MET A 246 8.53 -18.27 24.69
N PHE A 247 9.14 -19.30 25.30
CA PHE A 247 10.03 -19.14 26.46
C PHE A 247 11.41 -18.54 26.13
N SER A 248 11.86 -18.65 24.88
CA SER A 248 13.15 -18.10 24.42
C SER A 248 13.02 -16.68 23.87
N LEU A 249 11.85 -16.34 23.29
CA LEU A 249 11.53 -14.99 22.82
C LEU A 249 11.28 -14.01 23.98
N SER A 250 10.87 -14.48 25.16
CA SER A 250 10.79 -13.67 26.37
C SER A 250 12.16 -13.21 26.94
N GLY A 251 13.28 -13.57 26.31
CA GLY A 251 14.63 -13.22 26.79
C GLY A 251 15.59 -12.60 25.77
N SER A 252 15.22 -12.43 24.50
CA SER A 252 16.21 -12.02 23.47
C SER A 252 15.69 -11.29 22.21
N VAL A 253 14.43 -10.84 22.17
CA VAL A 253 14.07 -9.77 21.22
C VAL A 253 14.57 -8.43 21.78
N GLY A 254 15.79 -8.05 21.41
CA GLY A 254 16.36 -6.75 21.75
C GLY A 254 15.43 -5.63 21.28
N GLN A 255 15.07 -4.70 22.17
CA GLN A 255 14.10 -3.64 21.89
C GLN A 255 14.76 -2.47 21.16
N ALA A 256 15.48 -2.76 20.07
CA ALA A 256 16.30 -1.80 19.32
C ALA A 256 15.56 -0.51 18.91
N VAL A 257 14.22 -0.55 18.89
CA VAL A 257 13.35 0.60 18.69
C VAL A 257 12.30 0.66 19.81
N LYS A 258 12.25 1.78 20.53
CA LYS A 258 11.14 2.14 21.43
C LYS A 258 10.30 3.24 20.79
N ILE A 259 9.08 2.88 20.42
CA ILE A 259 8.10 3.82 19.85
C ILE A 259 7.36 4.48 21.01
N GLN A 260 7.61 5.77 21.25
CA GLN A 260 6.91 6.56 22.25
C GLN A 260 5.89 7.46 21.56
N GLN A 261 4.60 7.20 21.81
CA GLN A 261 3.53 8.09 21.36
C GLN A 261 3.30 9.19 22.39
N ASN A 262 3.43 10.44 21.96
CA ASN A 262 3.19 11.61 22.78
C ASN A 262 1.96 12.37 22.26
N VAL A 263 1.02 12.68 23.15
CA VAL A 263 -0.18 13.45 22.81
C VAL A 263 0.01 14.86 23.34
N ASN A 264 0.27 15.80 22.45
CA ASN A 264 0.24 17.21 22.83
C ASN A 264 -1.22 17.59 23.14
N THR A 265 -1.53 17.85 24.41
CA THR A 265 -2.89 18.09 24.90
C THR A 265 -3.48 19.42 24.43
N GLU A 266 -2.66 20.39 24.07
CA GLU A 266 -3.08 21.71 23.58
C GLU A 266 -3.43 21.66 22.09
N THR A 267 -2.59 21.03 21.27
CA THR A 267 -2.79 20.94 19.82
C THR A 267 -3.61 19.73 19.39
N ARG A 268 -3.77 18.73 20.27
CA ARG A 268 -4.33 17.39 19.99
C ARG A 268 -3.59 16.61 18.89
N VAL A 269 -2.36 17.00 18.57
CA VAL A 269 -1.51 16.28 17.62
C VAL A 269 -0.85 15.12 18.36
N LEU A 270 -0.95 13.93 17.77
CA LEU A 270 -0.22 12.73 18.18
C LEU A 270 1.15 12.75 17.47
N THR A 271 2.24 12.95 18.23
CA THR A 271 3.59 12.71 17.71
C THR A 271 4.03 11.30 18.06
N THR A 272 4.79 10.68 17.16
CA THR A 272 5.37 9.35 17.38
C THR A 272 6.87 9.51 17.36
N ASP A 273 7.47 9.50 18.55
CA ASP A 273 8.90 9.68 18.74
C ASP A 273 9.56 8.29 18.74
N ILE A 274 10.48 8.07 17.80
CA ILE A 274 11.25 6.84 17.68
C ILE A 274 12.54 7.00 18.51
N ILE A 275 12.65 6.25 19.60
CA ILE A 275 13.79 6.28 20.51
C ILE A 275 14.62 5.01 20.28
N CYS A 276 15.87 5.21 19.88
CA CYS A 276 16.85 4.13 19.68
C CYS A 276 17.49 3.74 21.02
N GLU A 277 17.84 2.46 21.20
CA GLU A 277 18.60 2.01 22.37
C GLU A 277 20.09 2.41 22.27
N ASP A 278 20.78 2.45 23.42
CA ASP A 278 22.16 2.94 23.54
C ASP A 278 23.11 2.32 22.49
N GLY A 279 23.78 3.18 21.71
CA GLY A 279 24.68 2.76 20.63
C GLY A 279 24.01 2.62 19.25
N LEU A 280 22.70 2.88 19.15
CA LEU A 280 21.99 3.06 17.90
C LEU A 280 21.59 4.54 17.74
N ILE A 281 21.67 5.06 16.52
CA ILE A 281 21.20 6.40 16.16
C ILE A 281 19.95 6.31 15.27
N LEU A 282 19.20 7.40 15.17
CA LEU A 282 18.09 7.51 14.24
C LEU A 282 18.63 7.49 12.79
N ASN A 283 17.99 6.74 11.89
CA ASN A 283 18.34 6.78 10.48
C ASN A 283 17.93 8.13 9.85
N PRO A 284 18.50 8.55 8.69
CA PRO A 284 18.20 9.85 8.10
C PRO A 284 16.75 10.06 7.64
N THR A 285 16.00 8.96 7.45
CA THR A 285 14.55 8.95 7.17
C THR A 285 13.70 9.16 8.42
N GLY A 286 14.26 8.97 9.62
CA GLY A 286 13.58 9.15 10.89
C GLY A 286 12.56 8.04 11.24
N ASP A 287 12.54 6.95 10.48
CA ASP A 287 11.58 5.84 10.60
C ASP A 287 12.17 4.59 11.29
N GLY A 288 13.46 4.60 11.63
CA GLY A 288 14.12 3.49 12.29
C GLY A 288 15.45 3.85 12.94
N CYS A 289 16.09 2.82 13.51
CA CYS A 289 17.36 2.93 14.22
C CYS A 289 18.45 2.15 13.48
N CYS A 290 19.65 2.71 13.41
CA CYS A 290 20.80 2.12 12.75
C CYS A 290 22.04 2.18 13.65
N GLN A 291 23.04 1.35 13.35
CA GLN A 291 24.29 1.31 14.09
C GLN A 291 25.24 2.40 13.59
N ASP A 292 25.93 3.07 14.53
CA ASP A 292 27.04 4.00 14.29
C ASP A 292 28.20 3.60 15.22
N VAL A 293 29.01 2.64 14.78
CA VAL A 293 30.21 2.18 15.50
C VAL A 293 31.28 3.26 15.56
N ASN A 294 31.30 4.18 14.59
CA ASN A 294 32.39 5.14 14.40
C ASN A 294 32.13 6.53 15.02
N GLN A 295 30.92 6.75 15.54
CA GLN A 295 30.45 7.93 16.26
C GLN A 295 30.45 9.23 15.43
N ASN A 296 30.22 9.13 14.12
CA ASN A 296 30.12 10.31 13.25
C ASN A 296 28.69 10.86 13.11
N ASN A 297 27.69 10.21 13.73
CA ASN A 297 26.25 10.46 13.61
C ASN A 297 25.67 10.13 12.21
N VAL A 298 26.26 9.15 11.52
CA VAL A 298 25.79 8.56 10.26
C VAL A 298 25.71 7.04 10.44
N CYS A 299 24.70 6.40 9.86
CA CYS A 299 24.60 4.94 9.92
C CYS A 299 25.81 4.28 9.23
N ASP A 300 26.44 3.27 9.84
CA ASP A 300 27.57 2.54 9.25
C ASP A 300 27.24 1.92 7.87
N GLU A 301 25.98 1.52 7.65
CA GLU A 301 25.53 1.01 6.36
C GLU A 301 25.46 2.12 5.28
N ILE A 302 25.20 3.37 5.69
CA ILE A 302 25.22 4.56 4.81
C ILE A 302 26.67 5.01 4.57
N ASP A 303 27.53 5.01 5.58
CA ASP A 303 28.97 5.27 5.41
C ASP A 303 29.61 4.28 4.44
N THR A 304 29.34 2.99 4.62
CA THR A 304 29.81 1.93 3.72
C THR A 304 29.31 2.17 2.29
N TYR A 305 28.06 2.59 2.13
CA TYR A 305 27.48 2.87 0.82
C TYR A 305 28.10 4.12 0.17
N GLN A 306 28.21 5.24 0.89
CA GLN A 306 28.81 6.49 0.37
C GLN A 306 30.32 6.31 0.08
N ALA A 307 31.04 5.52 0.87
CA ALA A 307 32.44 5.18 0.62
C ALA A 307 32.67 4.36 -0.67
N ASN A 308 31.64 3.68 -1.17
CA ASN A 308 31.67 2.93 -2.43
C ASN A 308 31.28 3.78 -3.65
N LYS A 309 30.89 5.05 -3.49
CA LYS A 309 30.58 5.92 -4.64
C LYS A 309 31.81 6.28 -5.45
N VAL A 310 31.62 6.32 -6.77
CA VAL A 310 32.63 6.80 -7.72
C VAL A 310 32.88 8.31 -7.59
N LYS A 311 34.09 8.76 -7.93
CA LYS A 311 34.46 10.19 -7.94
C LYS A 311 33.86 10.97 -9.11
N GLU A 312 33.55 10.28 -10.21
CA GLU A 312 33.06 10.85 -11.45
C GLU A 312 31.86 10.03 -11.95
N ASP A 313 30.83 10.70 -12.47
CA ASP A 313 29.61 10.05 -12.96
C ASP A 313 29.91 9.13 -14.16
N LYS A 314 29.34 7.92 -14.16
CA LYS A 314 29.28 7.14 -15.41
C LYS A 314 28.29 7.79 -16.39
N ALA A 315 28.65 7.78 -17.67
CA ALA A 315 27.79 8.27 -18.76
C ALA A 315 26.44 7.53 -18.86
N VAL A 316 26.40 6.27 -18.41
CA VAL A 316 25.20 5.49 -18.16
C VAL A 316 25.41 4.76 -16.83
N CYS A 317 24.47 4.87 -15.92
CA CYS A 317 24.47 4.17 -14.63
C CYS A 317 23.40 3.07 -14.61
N ALA A 318 23.62 2.04 -13.79
CA ALA A 318 22.66 1.01 -13.41
C ALA A 318 22.44 0.93 -11.89
N ASP A 319 23.24 1.70 -11.13
CA ASP A 319 23.19 1.81 -9.68
C ASP A 319 23.64 3.21 -9.22
N ASN A 320 23.10 3.67 -8.11
CA ASN A 320 23.45 4.93 -7.46
C ASN A 320 24.93 5.02 -7.05
N ASN A 321 25.62 3.90 -6.78
CA ASN A 321 27.06 3.89 -6.48
C ASN A 321 27.92 4.27 -7.70
N GLU A 322 27.34 4.23 -8.91
CA GLU A 322 27.98 4.67 -10.15
C GLU A 322 27.82 6.17 -10.44
N CYS A 323 27.27 6.92 -9.47
CA CYS A 323 27.11 8.36 -9.49
C CYS A 323 27.94 9.04 -8.40
N SER A 324 28.44 10.23 -8.71
CA SER A 324 29.31 11.03 -7.86
C SER A 324 28.55 11.90 -6.85
N ALA A 325 29.15 12.14 -5.69
CA ALA A 325 28.58 12.96 -4.61
C ALA A 325 27.12 12.56 -4.28
N ASP A 326 26.25 13.53 -3.97
CA ASP A 326 24.84 13.27 -3.60
C ASP A 326 23.92 12.95 -4.79
N LYS A 327 24.47 12.67 -5.97
CA LYS A 327 23.68 12.22 -7.12
C LYS A 327 23.23 10.78 -6.95
N VAL A 328 22.18 10.46 -7.68
CA VAL A 328 21.58 9.13 -7.77
C VAL A 328 21.33 8.78 -9.24
N CYS A 329 21.17 7.50 -9.53
CA CYS A 329 20.96 6.99 -10.88
C CYS A 329 19.47 7.05 -11.24
N ILE A 330 19.07 8.07 -12.01
CA ILE A 330 17.70 8.32 -12.43
C ILE A 330 17.54 7.91 -13.89
N ASN A 331 16.70 6.91 -14.19
CA ASN A 331 16.44 6.45 -15.56
C ASN A 331 17.74 6.13 -16.37
N SER A 332 18.75 5.58 -15.69
CA SER A 332 20.10 5.30 -16.21
C SER A 332 21.04 6.52 -16.44
N LYS A 333 20.75 7.67 -15.82
CA LYS A 333 21.64 8.86 -15.81
C LYS A 333 21.87 9.35 -14.39
N CYS A 334 23.08 9.79 -14.07
CA CYS A 334 23.37 10.40 -12.78
C CYS A 334 22.80 11.82 -12.69
N GLY A 335 22.04 12.10 -11.64
CA GLY A 335 21.39 13.40 -11.41
C GLY A 335 20.84 13.52 -10.00
N TYR A 336 20.08 14.58 -9.73
CA TYR A 336 19.40 14.80 -8.45
C TYR A 336 17.89 14.64 -8.62
N VAL A 337 17.21 14.04 -7.64
CA VAL A 337 15.73 13.89 -7.64
C VAL A 337 15.03 15.25 -7.73
N LYS A 338 15.58 16.27 -7.05
CA LYS A 338 15.10 17.66 -7.10
C LYS A 338 15.16 18.31 -8.49
N ASP A 339 15.97 17.76 -9.42
CA ASP A 339 16.20 18.32 -10.76
C ASP A 339 15.45 17.52 -11.86
N ILE A 340 14.51 16.64 -11.48
CA ILE A 340 13.70 15.84 -12.41
C ILE A 340 12.78 16.74 -13.25
N TYR A 341 12.21 17.77 -12.65
CA TYR A 341 11.50 18.84 -13.36
C TYR A 341 12.46 19.95 -13.74
N LYS A 342 12.15 20.66 -14.85
CA LYS A 342 13.04 21.71 -15.36
C LYS A 342 12.90 23.02 -14.60
N GLY A 343 11.90 23.11 -13.71
CA GLY A 343 11.88 24.07 -12.62
C GLY A 343 11.87 25.51 -13.12
N SER A 344 10.81 25.90 -13.84
CA SER A 344 10.62 27.31 -14.16
C SER A 344 10.50 28.11 -12.86
N ALA A 345 11.45 29.01 -12.62
CA ALA A 345 11.42 29.93 -11.48
C ALA A 345 10.16 30.83 -11.49
N VAL A 346 9.54 30.99 -12.66
CA VAL A 346 8.24 31.66 -12.85
C VAL A 346 7.20 30.59 -13.16
N CYS A 347 6.29 30.36 -12.22
CA CYS A 347 5.31 29.28 -12.26
C CYS A 347 3.93 29.86 -11.95
N SER A 348 2.95 29.62 -12.83
CA SER A 348 1.57 30.10 -12.66
C SER A 348 0.84 29.38 -11.52
N LYS A 349 1.07 28.07 -11.41
CA LYS A 349 0.54 27.21 -10.36
C LYS A 349 1.52 26.06 -10.08
N LYS A 350 1.79 25.76 -8.80
CA LYS A 350 2.68 24.67 -8.39
C LYS A 350 1.88 23.43 -8.01
N CYS A 351 2.31 22.28 -8.49
CA CYS A 351 1.67 20.98 -8.26
C CYS A 351 2.64 20.00 -7.60
N SER A 352 2.10 19.12 -6.76
CA SER A 352 2.80 17.95 -6.23
C SER A 352 1.83 16.77 -6.18
N TYR A 353 2.30 15.57 -6.55
CA TYR A 353 1.47 14.37 -6.44
C TYR A 353 1.32 13.95 -4.97
N TYR A 354 0.13 13.50 -4.60
CA TYR A 354 -0.15 12.92 -3.28
C TYR A 354 -0.42 11.41 -3.35
N SER A 355 -0.70 10.88 -4.55
CA SER A 355 -0.82 9.45 -4.79
C SER A 355 -0.54 9.12 -6.26
N VAL A 356 -0.15 7.88 -6.55
CA VAL A 356 0.03 7.34 -7.90
C VAL A 356 -0.59 5.96 -7.97
N GLU A 357 -1.44 5.72 -8.96
CA GLU A 357 -1.86 4.38 -9.36
C GLU A 357 -0.76 3.76 -10.22
N THR A 358 -0.32 2.58 -9.83
CA THR A 358 0.73 1.84 -10.54
C THR A 358 0.27 0.45 -10.91
N ILE A 359 0.70 -0.02 -12.08
CA ILE A 359 0.46 -1.38 -12.56
C ILE A 359 1.81 -2.06 -12.77
N THR A 360 1.98 -3.24 -12.17
CA THR A 360 3.21 -4.03 -12.25
C THR A 360 3.21 -4.97 -13.45
N SER A 361 4.39 -5.49 -13.83
CA SER A 361 4.55 -6.43 -14.94
C SER A 361 3.78 -7.76 -14.82
N ASP A 362 3.39 -8.16 -13.61
CA ASP A 362 2.53 -9.31 -13.31
C ASP A 362 1.03 -8.98 -13.28
N GLY A 363 0.67 -7.71 -13.50
CA GLY A 363 -0.72 -7.26 -13.65
C GLY A 363 -1.41 -6.93 -12.33
N GLU A 364 -0.66 -6.69 -11.26
CA GLU A 364 -1.19 -6.18 -9.99
C GLU A 364 -1.27 -4.65 -10.02
N THR A 365 -2.28 -4.09 -9.36
CA THR A 365 -2.54 -2.63 -9.29
C THR A 365 -2.38 -2.14 -7.87
N TYR A 366 -1.63 -1.06 -7.69
CA TYR A 366 -1.32 -0.47 -6.38
C TYR A 366 -1.52 1.04 -6.38
N PHE A 367 -2.22 1.55 -5.36
CA PHE A 367 -2.31 2.98 -5.06
C PHE A 367 -1.28 3.33 -3.99
N HIS A 368 -0.18 3.96 -4.40
CA HIS A 368 0.87 4.38 -3.48
C HIS A 368 0.70 5.86 -3.12
N LYS A 369 0.98 6.21 -1.86
CA LYS A 369 1.32 7.57 -1.42
C LYS A 369 2.84 7.71 -1.29
N PRO A 370 3.42 8.92 -1.28
CA PRO A 370 4.83 9.11 -0.94
C PRO A 370 5.19 8.39 0.38
N GLY A 371 6.31 7.66 0.36
CA GLY A 371 6.74 6.77 1.45
C GLY A 371 6.07 5.39 1.46
N GLN A 372 5.28 5.03 0.44
CA GLN A 372 4.69 3.70 0.29
C GLN A 372 5.22 2.97 -0.94
N GLY A 373 5.30 1.66 -0.84
CA GLY A 373 5.91 0.82 -1.86
C GLY A 373 5.32 -0.58 -1.95
N GLY A 374 6.02 -1.43 -2.69
CA GLY A 374 5.70 -2.84 -2.87
C GLY A 374 6.97 -3.66 -3.09
N TYR A 375 6.81 -4.98 -3.17
CA TYR A 375 7.92 -5.90 -3.42
C TYR A 375 7.50 -7.02 -4.36
N THR A 376 8.44 -7.43 -5.21
CA THR A 376 8.23 -8.57 -6.12
C THR A 376 8.10 -9.87 -5.32
N ALA A 377 7.29 -10.81 -5.78
CA ALA A 377 7.03 -12.08 -5.08
C ALA A 377 8.29 -12.94 -4.79
N ALA A 378 9.43 -12.66 -5.46
CA ALA A 378 10.72 -13.29 -5.21
C ALA A 378 11.57 -12.61 -4.11
N GLY A 379 11.13 -11.47 -3.56
CA GLY A 379 11.81 -10.71 -2.50
C GLY A 379 13.11 -10.01 -2.91
N GLY A 380 13.52 -10.08 -4.19
CA GLY A 380 14.78 -9.51 -4.68
C GLY A 380 14.70 -8.06 -5.13
N LEU A 381 13.49 -7.54 -5.40
CA LEU A 381 13.23 -6.15 -5.76
C LEU A 381 12.09 -5.61 -4.91
N ALA A 382 12.30 -4.44 -4.31
CA ALA A 382 11.26 -3.57 -3.77
C ALA A 382 11.25 -2.24 -4.53
N TRP A 383 10.11 -1.55 -4.51
CA TRP A 383 9.98 -0.19 -5.03
C TRP A 383 9.21 0.66 -4.02
N ASP A 384 9.63 1.91 -3.82
CA ASP A 384 8.96 2.87 -2.95
C ASP A 384 8.70 4.16 -3.75
N LEU A 385 7.46 4.65 -3.74
CA LEU A 385 7.12 5.96 -4.28
C LEU A 385 7.70 7.02 -3.33
N ILE A 386 8.68 7.79 -3.79
CA ILE A 386 9.27 8.87 -2.98
C ILE A 386 8.48 10.16 -3.14
N ASP A 387 8.69 11.10 -2.23
CA ASP A 387 8.22 12.47 -2.40
C ASP A 387 9.06 13.18 -3.48
N ALA A 388 8.40 13.93 -4.36
CA ALA A 388 9.04 14.63 -5.46
C ALA A 388 8.94 16.15 -5.29
N PRO A 389 9.94 16.92 -5.76
CA PRO A 389 9.82 18.38 -5.80
C PRO A 389 8.54 18.84 -6.52
N SER A 390 7.93 19.93 -6.03
CA SER A 390 6.80 20.55 -6.71
C SER A 390 7.21 21.05 -8.10
N HIS A 391 6.34 20.86 -9.08
CA HIS A 391 6.54 21.25 -10.48
C HIS A 391 5.47 22.24 -10.94
N CYS A 392 5.59 22.75 -12.17
CA CYS A 392 4.55 23.62 -12.74
C CYS A 392 3.45 22.81 -13.41
N ILE A 393 2.20 23.29 -13.34
CA ILE A 393 1.03 22.67 -13.99
C ILE A 393 1.15 22.49 -15.52
N GLU A 394 2.12 23.15 -16.16
CA GLU A 394 2.41 23.00 -17.60
C GLU A 394 3.59 22.05 -17.89
N GLU A 395 4.24 21.51 -16.86
CA GLU A 395 5.17 20.39 -16.96
C GLU A 395 4.38 19.09 -16.77
N ASN A 396 4.72 18.01 -17.50
CA ASN A 396 4.12 16.71 -17.26
C ASN A 396 4.55 16.17 -15.89
N ALA A 397 3.61 15.81 -15.04
CA ALA A 397 3.90 15.15 -13.77
C ALA A 397 4.72 13.86 -13.96
N GLN A 398 5.73 13.68 -13.12
CA GLN A 398 6.60 12.51 -13.11
C GLN A 398 6.64 11.88 -11.71
N ALA A 399 6.04 10.71 -11.58
CA ALA A 399 6.12 9.87 -10.38
C ALA A 399 7.53 9.30 -10.25
N VAL A 400 8.14 9.41 -9.06
CA VAL A 400 9.51 8.93 -8.83
C VAL A 400 9.50 7.74 -7.88
N PHE A 401 10.06 6.63 -8.35
CA PHE A 401 10.18 5.38 -7.60
C PHE A 401 11.64 5.12 -7.26
N GLU A 402 11.93 4.90 -5.99
CA GLU A 402 13.18 4.29 -5.55
C GLU A 402 13.07 2.78 -5.70
N ILE A 403 14.00 2.15 -6.41
CA ILE A 403 14.06 0.71 -6.62
C ILE A 403 15.21 0.14 -5.78
N SER A 404 14.87 -0.63 -4.74
CA SER A 404 15.84 -1.29 -3.86
C SER A 404 16.04 -2.76 -4.25
N LYS A 405 17.30 -3.15 -4.46
CA LYS A 405 17.71 -4.47 -4.97
C LYS A 405 18.34 -5.27 -3.82
N PHE A 406 17.73 -6.40 -3.45
CA PHE A 406 18.12 -7.19 -2.28
C PHE A 406 18.69 -8.56 -2.66
N GLY A 407 19.89 -8.86 -2.18
CA GLY A 407 20.59 -10.10 -2.53
C GLY A 407 21.41 -10.70 -1.38
N PRO A 408 21.87 -11.95 -1.55
CA PRO A 408 22.73 -12.60 -0.58
C PRO A 408 24.13 -11.96 -0.58
N SER A 409 24.42 -11.22 0.48
CA SER A 409 25.75 -10.69 0.77
C SER A 409 26.49 -11.60 1.74
N ARG A 410 27.79 -11.78 1.50
CA ARG A 410 28.68 -12.59 2.35
C ARG A 410 29.47 -11.66 3.26
N SER A 411 29.14 -11.66 4.55
CA SER A 411 29.97 -11.05 5.58
C SER A 411 30.86 -12.11 6.24
N VAL A 412 31.97 -11.66 6.81
CA VAL A 412 32.81 -12.47 7.69
C VAL A 412 32.66 -11.89 9.09
N ASP A 413 32.38 -12.71 10.09
CA ASP A 413 32.34 -12.24 11.49
C ASP A 413 33.75 -12.09 12.09
N ALA A 414 33.83 -11.56 13.32
CA ALA A 414 35.09 -11.31 14.00
C ALA A 414 35.92 -12.59 14.19
N GLU A 415 35.26 -13.74 14.24
CA GLU A 415 35.85 -15.08 14.38
C GLU A 415 36.26 -15.70 13.03
N GLY A 416 36.03 -15.02 11.90
CA GLY A 416 36.43 -15.48 10.56
C GLY A 416 35.40 -16.39 9.86
N ASN A 417 34.21 -16.59 10.42
CA ASN A 417 33.17 -17.41 9.82
C ASN A 417 32.41 -16.64 8.74
N LYS A 418 32.15 -17.30 7.61
CA LYS A 418 31.37 -16.75 6.49
C LYS A 418 29.88 -16.84 6.81
N LYS A 419 29.26 -15.71 7.13
CA LYS A 419 27.81 -15.56 7.26
C LYS A 419 27.24 -15.05 5.93
N THR A 420 26.06 -15.54 5.55
CA THR A 420 25.31 -14.99 4.41
C THR A 420 24.09 -14.28 4.97
N LYS A 421 24.00 -12.96 4.79
CA LYS A 421 22.81 -12.17 5.09
C LYS A 421 22.16 -11.70 3.79
N ILE A 422 20.85 -11.50 3.77
CA ILE A 422 20.26 -10.67 2.72
C ILE A 422 20.61 -9.22 3.07
N SER A 423 21.09 -8.45 2.11
CA SER A 423 21.31 -7.02 2.24
C SER A 423 20.86 -6.29 0.98
N LEU A 424 20.73 -4.97 1.09
CA LEU A 424 20.73 -4.11 -0.09
C LEU A 424 22.05 -4.36 -0.85
N ILE A 425 21.95 -4.64 -2.15
CA ILE A 425 23.09 -4.82 -3.06
C ILE A 425 23.11 -3.77 -4.18
N GLY A 426 22.04 -2.97 -4.28
CA GLY A 426 21.94 -1.88 -5.22
C GLY A 426 20.66 -1.07 -5.05
N LYS A 427 20.67 0.15 -5.56
CA LYS A 427 19.55 1.09 -5.55
C LYS A 427 19.60 1.94 -6.82
N GLU A 428 18.46 2.14 -7.46
CA GLU A 428 18.29 3.05 -8.60
C GLU A 428 16.97 3.83 -8.48
N PHE A 429 16.80 4.91 -9.23
CA PHE A 429 15.56 5.67 -9.29
C PHE A 429 14.96 5.64 -10.68
N VAL A 430 13.63 5.50 -10.72
CA VAL A 430 12.84 5.44 -11.95
C VAL A 430 11.82 6.56 -11.91
N ALA A 431 11.93 7.52 -12.83
CA ALA A 431 10.96 8.61 -12.98
C ALA A 431 10.03 8.30 -14.16
N LEU A 432 8.72 8.25 -13.92
CA LEU A 432 7.68 7.87 -14.88
C LEU A 432 6.68 9.01 -15.08
N GLU A 433 6.51 9.44 -16.33
CA GLU A 433 5.34 10.23 -16.72
C GLU A 433 4.07 9.36 -16.67
N GLN A 434 2.91 9.98 -16.49
CA GLN A 434 1.63 9.28 -16.54
C GLN A 434 1.44 8.50 -17.87
N GLY A 435 0.92 7.28 -17.77
CA GLY A 435 0.73 6.35 -18.88
C GLY A 435 2.04 5.76 -19.44
N LYS A 436 3.19 5.91 -18.77
CA LYS A 436 4.48 5.34 -19.23
C LYS A 436 4.93 4.16 -18.38
N ASN A 437 5.42 3.14 -19.08
CA ASN A 437 6.15 2.03 -18.48
C ASN A 437 7.61 2.41 -18.22
N SER A 438 8.17 1.86 -17.14
CA SER A 438 9.59 1.85 -16.87
C SER A 438 10.37 1.07 -17.93
N LYS A 439 11.69 1.28 -17.96
CA LYS A 439 12.59 0.28 -18.53
C LYS A 439 12.45 -1.04 -17.75
N ILE A 440 12.87 -2.15 -18.35
CA ILE A 440 12.93 -3.44 -17.65
C ILE A 440 13.96 -3.33 -16.52
N ILE A 441 13.46 -3.39 -15.29
CA ILE A 441 14.24 -3.47 -14.06
C ILE A 441 14.70 -4.92 -13.90
N THR A 442 15.99 -5.13 -13.68
CA THR A 442 16.60 -6.46 -13.54
C THR A 442 17.37 -6.60 -12.23
N HIS A 443 17.34 -7.80 -11.64
CA HIS A 443 18.09 -8.05 -10.41
C HIS A 443 19.55 -8.47 -10.68
N PRO A 444 20.57 -7.86 -10.04
CA PRO A 444 21.98 -8.13 -10.34
C PRO A 444 22.39 -9.60 -10.13
N ALA A 445 21.85 -10.25 -9.09
CA ALA A 445 22.14 -11.65 -8.81
C ALA A 445 21.22 -12.64 -9.56
N ASN A 446 20.20 -12.17 -10.30
CA ASN A 446 19.29 -13.03 -11.05
C ASN A 446 18.66 -12.29 -12.24
N SER A 447 19.31 -12.40 -13.41
CA SER A 447 18.88 -11.79 -14.67
C SER A 447 17.56 -12.34 -15.25
N ASN A 448 16.99 -13.40 -14.65
CA ASN A 448 15.65 -13.88 -15.00
C ASN A 448 14.55 -13.03 -14.36
N ILE A 449 14.85 -12.29 -13.28
CA ILE A 449 13.93 -11.31 -12.71
C ILE A 449 13.89 -10.12 -13.67
N LYS A 450 12.73 -9.94 -14.32
CA LYS A 450 12.39 -8.84 -15.20
C LYS A 450 11.11 -8.22 -14.66
N PHE A 451 11.19 -6.95 -14.28
CA PHE A 451 10.09 -6.22 -13.65
C PHE A 451 9.88 -4.89 -14.38
N THR A 452 8.64 -4.45 -14.51
CA THR A 452 8.31 -3.10 -14.98
C THR A 452 7.20 -2.50 -14.15
N LEU A 453 7.24 -1.18 -14.00
CA LEU A 453 6.20 -0.36 -13.39
C LEU A 453 5.59 0.52 -14.48
N LEU A 454 4.26 0.59 -14.53
CA LEU A 454 3.50 1.62 -15.24
C LEU A 454 2.95 2.58 -14.18
N ALA A 455 3.20 3.88 -14.32
CA ALA A 455 2.44 4.90 -13.59
C ALA A 455 1.18 5.21 -14.42
N ASP A 456 0.03 4.67 -14.03
CA ASP A 456 -1.19 4.72 -14.85
C ASP A 456 -1.94 6.05 -14.65
N GLU A 457 -2.17 6.44 -13.40
CA GLU A 457 -2.72 7.74 -13.01
C GLU A 457 -1.88 8.39 -11.91
N ILE A 458 -1.58 9.69 -12.06
CA ILE A 458 -0.85 10.49 -11.07
C ILE A 458 -1.84 11.48 -10.48
N PHE A 459 -2.10 11.38 -9.18
CA PHE A 459 -3.06 12.22 -8.48
C PHE A 459 -2.38 13.43 -7.84
N GLU A 460 -2.72 14.61 -8.32
CA GLU A 460 -2.02 15.85 -8.00
C GLU A 460 -2.84 16.80 -7.13
N ASN A 461 -2.13 17.53 -6.27
CA ASN A 461 -2.65 18.73 -5.61
C ASN A 461 -1.87 19.94 -6.11
N CYS A 462 -2.58 20.91 -6.69
CA CYS A 462 -1.99 22.16 -7.17
C CYS A 462 -2.49 23.34 -6.34
N GLY A 463 -1.56 24.12 -5.78
CA GLY A 463 -1.82 25.33 -4.98
C GLY A 463 -1.88 26.59 -5.83
#